data_AF-A0A2G6FR75-F1
#
_entry.id   AF-A0A2G6FR75-F1
#
_cell.length_a   1.000
_cell.length_b   1.000
_cell.length_c   1.000
_cell.angle_alpha   90.00
_cell.angle_beta   90.00
_cell.angle_gamma   90.00
#
_symmetry.space_group_name_H-M   'P 1'
#
loop_
_entity.id
_entity.type
_entity.pdbx_description
1 polymer ?
#
loop_
_entity_poly.entity_id
_entity_poly.type
_entity_poly.pdbx_seq_one_letter_code
_entity_poly.pdbx_strand_id
1 'polypeptide(L)'
;MIVVEPSFEFQDKLDAAGIAVRLEACGRICYKSEDKITEDSAVPFVKRLASYGHNSVLEMAVVTVQVDCTEQEAGRFFALQPKFLVVDQYQGGLLLTGSVRSFRELGKRCPDAGAVRAAIALLAERHPWLYEGIYEAGAAVDPAIRVRKVRLDEVESLPDELLMRHRYMGVKFIVNRAVSHELVRHRTCSFLQESQRYCNYNREKFGGQVSFVRPVFFREGSEEYRIWLAAMQEAEARYLKLLETSSPQAARTVLPNSCKTEIIVYCSLEEWRHIIRLRTPKNADPSMREIMLGAAEEFAGRYAVMGG
;
A
#
# COMPACT_ATOMS: atom_id res chain seq x y z
N MET A 1 -28.77 3.06 -4.34
CA MET A 1 -27.59 3.94 -4.41
C MET A 1 -27.25 4.51 -3.05
N ILE A 2 -25.96 4.59 -2.75
CA ILE A 2 -25.42 5.25 -1.56
C ILE A 2 -24.50 6.41 -1.99
N VAL A 3 -24.68 7.59 -1.41
CA VAL A 3 -23.73 8.70 -1.52
C VAL A 3 -22.88 8.71 -0.26
N VAL A 4 -21.56 8.78 -0.42
CA VAL A 4 -20.62 8.84 0.70
C VAL A 4 -19.73 10.06 0.60
N GLU A 5 -19.29 10.57 1.74
CA GLU A 5 -18.23 11.57 1.79
C GLU A 5 -16.86 10.92 1.50
N PRO A 6 -15.95 11.64 0.83
CA PRO A 6 -14.58 11.18 0.73
C PRO A 6 -13.90 11.25 2.11
N SER A 7 -12.98 10.33 2.37
CA SER A 7 -12.27 10.28 3.64
C SER A 7 -10.89 9.64 3.51
N PHE A 8 -10.06 9.79 4.53
CA PHE A 8 -8.78 9.14 4.65
C PHE A 8 -8.57 8.60 6.07
N GLU A 9 -7.73 7.57 6.20
CA GLU A 9 -7.38 6.93 7.47
C GLU A 9 -5.92 6.47 7.42
N PHE A 10 -5.11 6.97 8.35
CA PHE A 10 -3.75 6.48 8.57
C PHE A 10 -3.79 5.08 9.17
N GLN A 11 -2.98 4.17 8.64
CA GLN A 11 -3.02 2.76 8.98
C GLN A 11 -2.13 2.42 10.21
N ASP A 12 -2.19 3.25 11.26
CA ASP A 12 -1.32 3.17 12.45
C ASP A 12 -1.43 1.82 13.16
N LYS A 13 -2.66 1.31 13.29
CA LYS A 13 -2.91 -0.01 13.88
C LYS A 13 -2.21 -1.12 13.10
N LEU A 14 -2.12 -0.98 11.78
CA LEU A 14 -1.44 -1.96 10.94
C LEU A 14 0.09 -1.78 10.96
N ASP A 15 0.61 -0.60 11.30
CA ASP A 15 2.05 -0.38 11.50
C ASP A 15 2.53 -1.08 12.78
N ALA A 16 1.69 -1.07 13.83
CA ALA A 16 1.96 -1.79 15.08
C ALA A 16 1.69 -3.30 14.99
N ALA A 17 0.96 -3.76 13.97
CA ALA A 17 0.59 -5.16 13.80
C ALA A 17 1.76 -6.02 13.25
N GLY A 18 1.66 -7.33 13.46
CA GLY A 18 2.55 -8.29 12.81
C GLY A 18 2.42 -8.26 11.29
N ILE A 19 3.50 -8.58 10.56
CA ILE A 19 3.55 -8.56 9.09
C ILE A 19 2.41 -9.37 8.46
N ALA A 20 2.10 -10.56 8.99
CA ALA A 20 1.00 -11.38 8.47
C ALA A 20 -0.36 -10.69 8.60
N VAL A 21 -0.65 -10.11 9.76
CA VAL A 21 -1.92 -9.41 10.06
C VAL A 21 -2.08 -8.21 9.15
N ARG A 22 -1.02 -7.40 8.99
CA ARG A 22 -1.01 -6.27 8.07
C ARG A 22 -1.30 -6.69 6.63
N LEU A 23 -0.59 -7.71 6.13
CA LEU A 23 -0.75 -8.21 4.77
C LEU A 23 -2.16 -8.78 4.54
N GLU A 24 -2.73 -9.47 5.52
CA GLU A 24 -4.11 -9.97 5.44
C GLU A 24 -5.12 -8.82 5.43
N ALA A 25 -5.03 -7.88 6.37
CA ALA A 25 -5.93 -6.74 6.46
C ALA A 25 -5.95 -5.94 5.14
N CYS A 26 -4.77 -5.59 4.63
CA CYS A 26 -4.64 -4.92 3.34
C CYS A 26 -5.18 -5.80 2.21
N GLY A 27 -4.76 -7.07 2.13
CA GLY A 27 -5.17 -8.02 1.09
C GLY A 27 -6.70 -8.18 0.99
N ARG A 28 -7.39 -8.20 2.12
CA ARG A 28 -8.84 -8.44 2.17
C ARG A 28 -9.69 -7.22 1.80
N ILE A 29 -9.15 -6.00 1.92
CA ILE A 29 -9.80 -4.77 1.42
C ILE A 29 -10.01 -4.85 -0.11
N CYS A 30 -9.02 -5.36 -0.85
CA CYS A 30 -9.09 -5.57 -2.31
C CYS A 30 -10.31 -6.40 -2.75
N TYR A 31 -10.62 -7.42 -1.97
CA TYR A 31 -11.66 -8.43 -2.27
C TYR A 31 -12.93 -8.27 -1.44
N LYS A 32 -12.99 -7.23 -0.61
CA LYS A 32 -14.08 -7.00 0.35
C LYS A 32 -14.47 -8.23 1.14
N SER A 33 -13.47 -8.79 1.81
CA SER A 33 -13.57 -10.02 2.59
C SER A 33 -13.00 -9.86 3.99
N GLU A 34 -13.04 -8.64 4.53
CA GLU A 34 -12.57 -8.27 5.87
C GLU A 34 -13.31 -9.07 6.96
N ASP A 35 -14.56 -9.47 6.71
CA ASP A 35 -15.37 -10.34 7.58
C ASP A 35 -14.79 -11.75 7.79
N LYS A 36 -13.82 -12.15 6.97
CA LYS A 36 -13.16 -13.46 7.05
C LYS A 36 -11.86 -13.43 7.86
N ILE A 37 -11.53 -12.30 8.49
CA ILE A 37 -10.38 -12.19 9.39
C ILE A 37 -10.75 -12.86 10.71
N THR A 38 -9.91 -13.80 11.14
CA THR A 38 -9.95 -14.44 12.44
C THR A 38 -8.57 -14.34 13.09
N GLU A 39 -8.45 -14.75 14.36
CA GLU A 39 -7.16 -14.70 15.08
C GLU A 39 -6.05 -15.48 14.35
N ASP A 40 -6.40 -16.60 13.71
CA ASP A 40 -5.44 -17.51 13.06
C ASP A 40 -5.41 -17.43 11.53
N SER A 41 -6.16 -16.53 10.90
CA SER A 41 -6.31 -16.51 9.43
C SER A 41 -5.09 -15.95 8.68
N ALA A 42 -4.28 -15.12 9.35
CA ALA A 42 -3.28 -14.28 8.70
C ALA A 42 -2.15 -15.07 8.04
N VAL A 43 -1.49 -15.97 8.77
CA VAL A 43 -0.37 -16.76 8.22
C VAL A 43 -0.83 -17.67 7.08
N PRO A 44 -1.92 -18.46 7.21
CA PRO A 44 -2.46 -19.25 6.10
C PRO A 44 -2.83 -18.40 4.87
N PHE A 45 -3.40 -17.21 5.07
CA PHE A 45 -3.74 -16.29 3.99
C PHE A 45 -2.49 -15.86 3.22
N VAL A 46 -1.46 -15.38 3.93
CA VAL A 46 -0.26 -14.86 3.26
C VAL A 46 0.59 -15.98 2.65
N LYS A 47 0.72 -17.13 3.30
CA LYS A 47 1.42 -18.30 2.72
C LYS A 47 0.83 -18.69 1.37
N ARG A 48 -0.50 -18.71 1.28
CA ARG A 48 -1.23 -18.97 0.03
C ARG A 48 -0.98 -17.91 -1.05
N LEU A 49 -0.98 -16.62 -0.68
CA LEU A 49 -0.66 -15.55 -1.63
C LEU A 49 0.77 -15.63 -2.15
N ALA A 50 1.72 -15.93 -1.26
CA ALA A 50 3.13 -16.06 -1.59
C ALA A 50 3.38 -17.26 -2.53
N SER A 51 2.63 -18.37 -2.39
CA SER A 51 2.74 -19.54 -3.26
C SER A 51 2.17 -19.31 -4.65
N TYR A 52 1.10 -18.52 -4.78
CA TYR A 52 0.48 -18.22 -6.09
C TYR A 52 1.20 -17.10 -6.87
N GLY A 53 2.24 -16.49 -6.31
CA GLY A 53 2.96 -15.38 -6.94
C GLY A 53 2.14 -14.09 -7.05
N HIS A 54 1.03 -13.96 -6.32
CA HIS A 54 0.20 -12.76 -6.29
C HIS A 54 0.85 -11.70 -5.36
N ASN A 55 2.02 -11.22 -5.79
CA ASN A 55 2.98 -10.50 -4.95
C ASN A 55 2.57 -9.07 -4.60
N SER A 56 1.55 -8.48 -5.25
CA SER A 56 1.16 -7.09 -4.99
C SER A 56 0.74 -6.86 -3.53
N VAL A 57 0.09 -7.82 -2.89
CA VAL A 57 -0.25 -7.73 -1.47
C VAL A 57 1.01 -7.71 -0.60
N LEU A 58 2.08 -8.41 -0.99
CA LEU A 58 3.36 -8.44 -0.27
C LEU A 58 4.09 -7.09 -0.29
N GLU A 59 3.63 -6.14 -1.08
CA GLU A 59 4.10 -4.75 -1.01
C GLU A 59 3.56 -3.99 0.19
N MET A 60 2.43 -4.44 0.76
CA MET A 60 1.75 -3.80 1.89
C MET A 60 2.43 -4.08 3.23
N ALA A 61 3.65 -4.58 3.26
CA ALA A 61 4.48 -4.67 4.46
C ALA A 61 5.93 -4.34 4.11
N VAL A 62 6.52 -3.41 4.86
CA VAL A 62 7.89 -2.93 4.67
C VAL A 62 8.71 -3.32 5.90
N VAL A 63 9.98 -3.65 5.66
CA VAL A 63 10.93 -3.99 6.71
C VAL A 63 12.17 -3.14 6.53
N THR A 64 12.69 -2.64 7.65
CA THR A 64 14.00 -2.00 7.71
C THR A 64 15.00 -2.92 8.39
N VAL A 65 16.16 -3.08 7.76
CA VAL A 65 17.24 -3.97 8.18
C VAL A 65 18.54 -3.20 8.17
N GLN A 66 19.29 -3.28 9.25
CA GLN A 66 20.67 -2.78 9.30
C GLN A 66 21.61 -3.95 9.04
N VAL A 67 22.52 -3.76 8.11
CA VAL A 67 23.58 -4.71 7.74
C VAL A 67 24.91 -4.08 8.12
N ASP A 68 25.59 -4.69 9.09
CA ASP A 68 26.97 -4.38 9.45
C ASP A 68 27.89 -5.27 8.59
N CYS A 69 28.64 -4.62 7.70
CA CYS A 69 29.50 -5.25 6.72
C CYS A 69 30.66 -4.33 6.34
N THR A 70 31.64 -4.85 5.61
CA THR A 70 32.75 -4.03 5.10
C THR A 70 32.30 -3.10 3.97
N GLU A 71 33.08 -2.04 3.72
CA GLU A 71 32.85 -1.13 2.60
C GLU A 71 32.87 -1.84 1.24
N GLN A 72 33.73 -2.86 1.08
CA GLN A 72 33.77 -3.69 -0.11
C GLN A 72 32.44 -4.44 -0.33
N GLU A 73 31.87 -5.00 0.73
CA GLU A 73 30.59 -5.70 0.66
C GLU A 73 29.43 -4.73 0.40
N ALA A 74 29.46 -3.55 1.01
CA ALA A 74 28.52 -2.47 0.69
C ALA A 74 28.58 -2.07 -0.79
N GLY A 75 29.79 -1.88 -1.33
CA GLY A 75 30.00 -1.59 -2.75
C GLY A 75 29.47 -2.68 -3.68
N ARG A 76 29.68 -3.96 -3.33
CA ARG A 76 29.07 -5.09 -4.06
C ARG A 76 27.55 -5.04 -4.03
N PHE A 77 26.96 -4.75 -2.87
CA PHE A 77 25.52 -4.63 -2.74
C PHE A 77 24.93 -3.54 -3.65
N PHE A 78 25.55 -2.35 -3.69
CA PHE A 78 25.15 -1.28 -4.60
C PHE A 78 25.27 -1.69 -6.07
N ALA A 79 26.31 -2.45 -6.44
CA ALA A 79 26.51 -2.95 -7.79
C ALA A 79 25.40 -3.93 -8.26
N LEU A 80 24.65 -4.55 -7.35
CA LEU A 80 23.49 -5.39 -7.69
C LEU A 80 22.30 -4.59 -8.24
N GLN A 81 22.31 -3.25 -8.06
CA GLN A 81 21.19 -2.37 -8.35
C GLN A 81 19.90 -2.89 -7.69
N PRO A 82 19.80 -2.87 -6.34
CA PRO A 82 18.69 -3.45 -5.59
C PRO A 82 17.40 -2.65 -5.83
N LYS A 83 16.71 -2.98 -6.93
CA LYS A 83 15.46 -2.31 -7.34
C LYS A 83 14.42 -2.40 -6.23
N PHE A 84 13.68 -1.30 -6.03
CA PHE A 84 12.58 -1.20 -5.07
C PHE A 84 12.98 -1.34 -3.60
N LEU A 85 14.27 -1.15 -3.28
CA LEU A 85 14.76 -0.91 -1.93
C LEU A 85 15.27 0.53 -1.82
N VAL A 86 15.07 1.14 -0.66
CA VAL A 86 15.80 2.31 -0.18
C VAL A 86 17.06 1.80 0.51
N VAL A 87 18.21 2.33 0.11
CA VAL A 87 19.52 1.87 0.53
C VAL A 87 20.38 3.09 0.84
N ASP A 88 20.84 3.17 2.08
CA ASP A 88 21.70 4.26 2.55
C ASP A 88 22.87 3.69 3.36
N GLN A 89 24.03 4.34 3.29
CA GLN A 89 25.15 4.00 4.18
C GLN A 89 24.81 4.41 5.61
N TYR A 90 25.03 3.51 6.56
CA TYR A 90 24.63 3.76 7.94
C TYR A 90 25.52 3.01 8.93
N GLN A 91 26.11 3.76 9.87
CA GLN A 91 26.96 3.22 10.95
C GLN A 91 28.07 2.27 10.45
N GLY A 92 28.73 2.61 9.34
CA GLY A 92 29.80 1.80 8.74
C GLY A 92 29.33 0.62 7.87
N GLY A 93 28.01 0.40 7.75
CA GLY A 93 27.41 -0.61 6.87
C GLY A 93 26.26 -0.04 6.03
N LEU A 94 25.16 -0.78 5.94
CA LEU A 94 23.98 -0.42 5.15
C LEU A 94 22.71 -0.37 6.01
N LEU A 95 21.82 0.57 5.67
CA LEU A 95 20.42 0.58 6.08
C LEU A 95 19.56 0.27 4.87
N LEU A 96 18.81 -0.83 4.94
CA LEU A 96 17.98 -1.34 3.85
C LEU A 96 16.52 -1.25 4.26
N THR A 97 15.70 -0.54 3.49
CA THR A 97 14.25 -0.55 3.66
C THR A 97 13.59 -0.99 2.37
N GLY A 98 12.67 -1.93 2.46
CA GLY A 98 11.94 -2.42 1.30
C GLY A 98 10.73 -3.23 1.69
N SER A 99 9.84 -3.44 0.72
CA SER A 99 8.69 -4.31 0.94
C SER A 99 9.11 -5.78 1.05
N VAL A 100 8.25 -6.62 1.65
CA VAL A 100 8.46 -8.08 1.66
C VAL A 100 8.64 -8.61 0.23
N ARG A 101 7.89 -8.07 -0.74
CA ARG A 101 8.08 -8.40 -2.16
C ARG A 101 9.49 -8.04 -2.64
N SER A 102 9.97 -6.83 -2.37
CA SER A 102 11.28 -6.34 -2.81
C SER A 102 12.41 -7.24 -2.29
N PHE A 103 12.37 -7.62 -1.00
CA PHE A 103 13.34 -8.57 -0.43
C PHE A 103 13.25 -9.96 -1.09
N ARG A 104 12.04 -10.50 -1.25
CA ARG A 104 11.85 -11.80 -1.93
C ARG A 104 12.41 -11.81 -3.34
N GLU A 105 12.15 -10.77 -4.13
CA GLU A 105 12.65 -10.65 -5.51
C GLU A 105 14.17 -10.48 -5.55
N LEU A 106 14.75 -9.69 -4.63
CA LEU A 106 16.20 -9.54 -4.51
C LEU A 106 16.88 -10.85 -4.13
N GLY A 107 16.34 -11.59 -3.16
CA GLY A 107 16.85 -12.89 -2.73
C GLY A 107 16.85 -13.93 -3.85
N LYS A 108 15.80 -13.94 -4.68
CA LYS A 108 15.74 -14.82 -5.87
C LYS A 108 16.75 -14.45 -6.94
N ARG A 109 16.97 -13.15 -7.17
CA ARG A 109 17.85 -12.65 -8.23
C ARG A 109 19.33 -12.76 -7.85
N CYS A 110 19.65 -12.57 -6.57
CA CYS A 110 21.02 -12.47 -6.07
C CYS A 110 21.23 -13.35 -4.82
N PRO A 111 20.97 -14.67 -4.88
CA PRO A 111 20.99 -15.54 -3.69
C PRO A 111 22.38 -15.67 -3.06
N ASP A 112 23.45 -15.49 -3.85
CA ASP A 112 24.84 -15.68 -3.40
C ASP A 112 25.52 -14.40 -2.90
N ALA A 113 24.87 -13.24 -3.02
CA ALA A 113 25.42 -12.00 -2.48
C ALA A 113 25.35 -12.02 -0.94
N GLY A 114 26.48 -11.76 -0.27
CA GLY A 114 26.61 -11.92 1.18
C GLY A 114 25.58 -11.10 1.97
N ALA A 115 25.53 -9.79 1.73
CA ALA A 115 24.57 -8.90 2.37
C ALA A 115 23.10 -9.26 2.07
N VAL A 116 22.79 -9.70 0.84
CA VAL A 116 21.44 -10.15 0.47
C VAL A 116 21.09 -11.42 1.24
N ARG A 117 21.95 -12.43 1.17
CA ARG A 117 21.76 -13.73 1.82
C ARG A 117 21.58 -13.56 3.33
N ALA A 118 22.39 -12.73 3.98
CA ALA A 118 22.29 -12.44 5.40
C ALA A 118 20.97 -11.75 5.77
N ALA A 119 20.52 -10.77 4.97
CA ALA A 119 19.23 -10.12 5.17
C ALA A 119 18.06 -11.09 4.98
N ILE A 120 18.09 -11.91 3.93
CA ILE A 120 17.04 -12.91 3.69
C ILE A 120 17.03 -13.99 4.77
N ALA A 121 18.19 -14.43 5.27
CA ALA A 121 18.30 -15.39 6.37
C ALA A 121 17.57 -14.88 7.62
N LEU A 122 17.83 -13.64 8.05
CA LEU A 122 17.15 -13.01 9.18
C LEU A 122 15.62 -12.95 8.96
N LEU A 123 15.18 -12.59 7.76
CA LEU A 123 13.76 -12.47 7.45
C LEU A 123 13.07 -13.85 7.36
N ALA A 124 13.77 -14.86 6.87
CA ALA A 124 13.31 -16.24 6.78
C ALA A 124 13.24 -16.92 8.15
N GLU A 125 14.18 -16.64 9.06
CA GLU A 125 14.12 -17.10 10.45
C GLU A 125 12.86 -16.58 11.15
N ARG A 126 12.54 -15.30 10.95
CA ARG A 126 11.36 -14.65 11.55
C ARG A 126 10.04 -15.04 10.90
N HIS A 127 10.05 -15.23 9.58
CA HIS A 127 8.85 -15.45 8.77
C HIS A 127 9.09 -16.51 7.69
N PRO A 128 9.32 -17.78 8.05
CA PRO A 128 9.76 -18.82 7.11
C PRO A 128 8.79 -19.01 5.94
N TRP A 129 7.48 -18.91 6.21
CA TRP A 129 6.40 -18.98 5.22
C TRP A 129 6.45 -17.87 4.15
N LEU A 130 7.19 -16.77 4.37
CA LEU A 130 7.46 -15.73 3.35
C LEU A 130 8.71 -15.99 2.54
N TYR A 131 9.49 -17.03 2.81
CA TYR A 131 10.77 -17.28 2.13
C TYR A 131 10.95 -18.73 1.69
N GLU A 132 9.88 -19.54 1.78
CA GLU A 132 9.81 -20.86 1.14
C GLU A 132 10.17 -20.76 -0.35
N GLY A 133 11.12 -21.59 -0.78
CA GLY A 133 11.66 -21.60 -2.15
C GLY A 133 12.55 -20.40 -2.50
N ILE A 134 12.94 -19.58 -1.53
CA ILE A 134 13.88 -18.46 -1.69
C ILE A 134 15.13 -18.66 -0.83
N TYR A 135 14.95 -19.15 0.40
CA TYR A 135 16.04 -19.41 1.33
C TYR A 135 15.87 -20.78 1.98
N GLU A 136 16.96 -21.53 2.06
CA GLU A 136 17.01 -22.83 2.72
C GLU A 136 17.45 -22.65 4.16
N ALA A 137 16.69 -23.19 5.11
CA ALA A 137 17.01 -23.08 6.53
C ALA A 137 18.39 -23.70 6.82
N GLY A 138 19.26 -22.97 7.51
CA GLY A 138 20.62 -23.39 7.81
C GLY A 138 21.64 -23.13 6.68
N ALA A 139 21.23 -22.52 5.56
CA ALA A 139 22.17 -22.11 4.53
C ALA A 139 23.21 -21.15 5.11
N ALA A 140 24.49 -21.42 4.84
CA ALA A 140 25.60 -20.68 5.41
C ALA A 140 25.50 -19.17 5.07
N VAL A 141 25.70 -18.34 6.10
CA VAL A 141 25.84 -16.89 5.99
C VAL A 141 27.26 -16.54 6.42
N ASP A 142 27.89 -15.57 5.76
CA ASP A 142 29.21 -15.08 6.15
C ASP A 142 29.14 -14.52 7.58
N PRO A 143 29.87 -15.09 8.56
CA PRO A 143 29.84 -14.62 9.95
C PRO A 143 30.40 -13.21 10.12
N ALA A 144 31.13 -12.67 9.14
CA ALA A 144 31.59 -11.30 9.14
C ALA A 144 30.47 -10.29 8.84
N ILE A 145 29.34 -10.73 8.29
CA ILE A 145 28.18 -9.89 7.98
C ILE A 145 27.13 -10.08 9.08
N ARG A 146 26.88 -9.04 9.87
CA ARG A 146 25.84 -9.07 10.91
C ARG A 146 24.62 -8.31 10.44
N VAL A 147 23.45 -8.87 10.67
CA VAL A 147 22.20 -8.27 10.22
C VAL A 147 21.20 -8.23 11.36
N ARG A 148 20.54 -7.09 11.54
CA ARG A 148 19.46 -6.94 12.52
C ARG A 148 18.25 -6.24 11.91
N LYS A 149 17.07 -6.60 12.41
CA LYS A 149 15.85 -5.85 12.12
C LYS A 149 15.90 -4.54 12.90
N VAL A 150 15.64 -3.44 12.23
CA VAL A 150 15.44 -2.13 12.88
C VAL A 150 13.96 -2.02 13.23
N ARG A 151 13.66 -1.74 14.50
CA ARG A 151 12.26 -1.58 14.94
C ARG A 151 11.68 -0.25 14.48
N LEU A 152 10.36 -0.13 14.49
CA LEU A 152 9.68 1.07 14.00
C LEU A 152 10.04 2.31 14.83
N ASP A 153 10.11 2.19 16.16
CA ASP A 153 10.54 3.26 17.07
C ASP A 153 11.97 3.74 16.78
N GLU A 154 12.86 2.81 16.42
CA GLU A 154 14.23 3.15 15.99
C GLU A 154 14.24 3.85 14.62
N VAL A 155 13.39 3.44 13.67
CA VAL A 155 13.24 4.12 12.38
C VAL A 155 12.70 5.54 12.57
N GLU A 156 11.73 5.72 13.47
CA GLU A 156 11.16 7.03 13.78
C GLU A 156 12.12 7.96 14.55
N SER A 157 13.21 7.40 15.10
CA SER A 157 14.28 8.14 15.76
C SER A 157 15.50 8.40 14.86
N LEU A 158 15.43 8.03 13.58
CA LEU A 158 16.51 8.31 12.62
C LEU A 158 16.66 9.83 12.39
N PRO A 159 17.86 10.31 12.00
CA PRO A 159 18.04 11.68 11.52
C PRO A 159 17.09 12.00 10.37
N ASP A 160 16.64 13.25 10.28
CA ASP A 160 15.58 13.70 9.36
C ASP A 160 15.71 13.18 7.93
N GLU A 161 16.91 13.24 7.34
CA GLU A 161 17.15 12.75 5.97
C GLU A 161 16.85 11.25 5.82
N LEU A 162 17.30 10.43 6.78
CA LEU A 162 17.04 9.00 6.79
C LEU A 162 15.60 8.69 7.21
N LEU A 163 15.04 9.45 8.15
CA LEU A 163 13.63 9.33 8.55
C LEU A 163 12.71 9.49 7.33
N MET A 164 12.94 10.54 6.52
CA MET A 164 12.15 10.81 5.32
C MET A 164 12.16 9.64 4.33
N ARG A 165 13.31 8.97 4.18
CA ARG A 165 13.51 7.90 3.19
C ARG A 165 13.07 6.53 3.69
N HIS A 166 13.30 6.23 4.96
CA HIS A 166 13.11 4.90 5.55
C HIS A 166 11.78 4.71 6.29
N ARG A 167 11.09 5.79 6.71
CA ARG A 167 9.76 5.67 7.31
C ARG A 167 8.69 5.58 6.23
N TYR A 168 8.08 4.41 6.10
CA TYR A 168 6.97 4.16 5.17
C TYR A 168 5.64 4.28 5.89
N MET A 169 4.69 5.08 5.38
CA MET A 169 3.38 5.30 5.98
C MET A 169 2.26 4.87 5.04
N GLY A 170 1.29 4.11 5.56
CA GLY A 170 0.12 3.66 4.80
C GLY A 170 -1.09 4.54 5.09
N VAL A 171 -1.72 5.07 4.03
CA VAL A 171 -2.96 5.84 4.15
C VAL A 171 -4.02 5.20 3.28
N LYS A 172 -5.15 4.85 3.88
CA LYS A 172 -6.34 4.37 3.19
C LYS A 172 -7.19 5.59 2.81
N PHE A 173 -7.65 5.65 1.57
CA PHE A 173 -8.58 6.65 1.08
C PHE A 173 -9.88 6.01 0.64
N ILE A 174 -11.00 6.65 0.98
CA ILE A 174 -12.31 6.45 0.35
C ILE A 174 -12.51 7.63 -0.60
N VAL A 175 -12.43 7.37 -1.90
CA VAL A 175 -12.49 8.41 -2.94
C VAL A 175 -13.24 7.92 -4.17
N ASN A 176 -13.48 8.80 -5.13
CA ASN A 176 -13.99 8.40 -6.43
C ASN A 176 -12.89 7.78 -7.31
N ARG A 177 -13.29 7.09 -8.38
CA ARG A 177 -12.37 6.44 -9.32
C ARG A 177 -11.46 7.43 -10.03
N ALA A 178 -11.92 8.64 -10.38
CA ALA A 178 -11.07 9.64 -11.02
C ALA A 178 -9.89 10.06 -10.13
N VAL A 179 -10.14 10.38 -8.86
CA VAL A 179 -9.10 10.70 -7.86
C VAL A 179 -8.13 9.54 -7.70
N SER A 180 -8.63 8.30 -7.59
CA SER A 180 -7.74 7.12 -7.52
C SER A 180 -6.86 6.97 -8.77
N HIS A 181 -7.37 7.34 -9.94
CA HIS A 181 -6.63 7.28 -11.21
C HIS A 181 -5.54 8.36 -11.30
N GLU A 182 -5.64 9.42 -10.50
CA GLU A 182 -4.56 10.38 -10.29
C GLU A 182 -3.56 9.93 -9.22
N LEU A 183 -4.02 9.31 -8.13
CA LEU A 183 -3.16 8.78 -7.06
C LEU A 183 -2.19 7.72 -7.60
N VAL A 184 -2.68 6.77 -8.41
CA VAL A 184 -1.86 5.68 -8.97
C VAL A 184 -0.82 6.14 -10.01
N ARG A 185 -0.73 7.45 -10.29
CA ARG A 185 0.33 8.03 -11.14
C ARG A 185 1.62 8.30 -10.36
N HIS A 186 1.56 8.28 -9.02
CA HIS A 186 2.73 8.37 -8.15
C HIS A 186 3.42 7.01 -8.08
N ARG A 187 4.45 6.83 -8.92
CA ARG A 187 5.02 5.52 -9.23
C ARG A 187 5.83 4.88 -8.10
N THR A 188 6.37 5.71 -7.21
CA THR A 188 7.20 5.33 -6.05
C THR A 188 6.34 4.95 -4.84
N CYS A 189 5.17 4.38 -5.11
CA CYS A 189 4.20 3.94 -4.11
C CYS A 189 3.78 2.50 -4.40
N SER A 190 3.39 1.82 -3.34
CA SER A 190 2.63 0.59 -3.42
C SER A 190 1.15 0.89 -3.23
N PHE A 191 0.32 0.25 -4.05
CA PHE A 191 -1.13 0.48 -4.05
C PHE A 191 -1.89 -0.81 -3.81
N LEU A 192 -2.93 -0.73 -3.02
CA LEU A 192 -3.92 -1.79 -2.91
C LEU A 192 -5.32 -1.17 -3.04
N GLN A 193 -6.05 -1.58 -4.06
CA GLN A 193 -7.31 -0.92 -4.43
C GLN A 193 -8.47 -1.91 -4.54
N GLU A 194 -9.61 -1.51 -4.00
CA GLU A 194 -10.88 -2.20 -4.11
C GLU A 194 -11.19 -2.59 -5.57
N SER A 195 -11.40 -3.88 -5.81
CA SER A 195 -11.64 -4.40 -7.15
C SER A 195 -13.12 -4.39 -7.51
N GLN A 196 -13.50 -3.59 -8.51
CA GLN A 196 -14.83 -3.64 -9.14
C GLN A 196 -15.16 -4.99 -9.81
N ARG A 197 -14.19 -5.90 -10.00
CA ARG A 197 -14.44 -7.24 -10.56
C ARG A 197 -14.94 -8.23 -9.49
N TYR A 198 -14.45 -8.09 -8.26
CA TYR A 198 -14.69 -9.04 -7.16
C TYR A 198 -15.69 -8.52 -6.13
N CYS A 199 -15.82 -7.19 -6.00
CA CYS A 199 -16.83 -6.55 -5.17
C CYS A 199 -18.17 -6.66 -5.91
N ASN A 200 -18.82 -7.81 -5.75
CA ASN A 200 -20.09 -8.07 -6.39
C ASN A 200 -21.18 -7.39 -5.55
N TYR A 201 -21.62 -6.21 -5.99
CA TYR A 201 -22.68 -5.43 -5.33
C TYR A 201 -24.04 -6.16 -5.32
N ASN A 202 -24.15 -7.32 -5.99
CA ASN A 202 -25.38 -8.10 -6.18
C ASN A 202 -25.62 -9.19 -5.10
N ARG A 203 -24.73 -9.34 -4.11
CA ARG A 203 -24.94 -10.29 -2.99
C ARG A 203 -25.29 -9.53 -1.72
N GLU A 204 -26.07 -10.18 -0.84
CA GLU A 204 -26.58 -9.70 0.46
C GLU A 204 -25.57 -8.87 1.29
N LYS A 205 -24.26 -9.06 1.10
CA LYS A 205 -23.19 -8.27 1.71
C LYS A 205 -23.18 -6.76 1.39
N PHE A 206 -23.76 -6.31 0.28
CA PHE A 206 -23.74 -4.88 -0.14
C PHE A 206 -25.12 -4.27 -0.34
N GLY A 207 -26.19 -4.97 0.07
CA GLY A 207 -27.56 -4.48 -0.03
C GLY A 207 -28.05 -4.20 -1.47
N GLY A 208 -27.35 -4.69 -2.50
CA GLY A 208 -27.75 -4.46 -3.89
C GLY A 208 -27.43 -3.06 -4.42
N GLN A 209 -26.58 -2.27 -3.75
CA GLN A 209 -26.37 -0.85 -4.06
C GLN A 209 -24.92 -0.52 -4.42
N VAL A 210 -24.76 0.41 -5.35
CA VAL A 210 -23.48 1.02 -5.72
C VAL A 210 -23.29 2.29 -4.89
N SER A 211 -22.07 2.48 -4.40
CA SER A 211 -21.66 3.68 -3.68
C SER A 211 -20.97 4.67 -4.61
N PHE A 212 -21.29 5.96 -4.46
CA PHE A 212 -20.67 7.06 -5.19
C PHE A 212 -20.16 8.11 -4.21
N VAL A 213 -19.03 8.74 -4.52
CA VAL A 213 -18.51 9.83 -3.69
C VAL A 213 -19.18 11.13 -4.09
N ARG A 214 -19.64 11.90 -3.09
CA ARG A 214 -20.23 13.22 -3.28
C ARG A 214 -19.28 14.13 -4.08
N PRO A 215 -19.75 14.83 -5.12
CA PRO A 215 -18.91 15.78 -5.84
C PRO A 215 -18.73 17.06 -5.01
N VAL A 216 -17.48 17.53 -4.90
CA VAL A 216 -17.16 18.81 -4.23
C VAL A 216 -17.67 20.03 -5.01
N PHE A 217 -17.96 19.88 -6.31
CA PHE A 217 -18.30 20.96 -7.22
C PHE A 217 -19.74 21.47 -7.08
N PHE A 218 -20.67 20.62 -6.63
CA PHE A 218 -22.10 20.91 -6.65
C PHE A 218 -22.64 20.95 -5.23
N ARG A 219 -23.28 22.06 -4.87
CA ARG A 219 -23.94 22.20 -3.57
C ARG A 219 -25.12 21.24 -3.50
N GLU A 220 -25.28 20.54 -2.38
CA GLU A 220 -26.43 19.67 -2.17
C GLU A 220 -27.75 20.44 -2.34
N GLY A 221 -28.66 19.85 -3.12
CA GLY A 221 -29.93 20.48 -3.49
C GLY A 221 -29.85 21.48 -4.65
N SER A 222 -28.68 21.76 -5.23
CA SER A 222 -28.57 22.53 -6.47
C SER A 222 -29.07 21.73 -7.68
N GLU A 223 -29.28 22.41 -8.81
CA GLU A 223 -29.69 21.74 -10.04
C GLU A 223 -28.61 20.81 -10.58
N GLU A 224 -27.36 21.24 -10.55
CA GLU A 224 -26.19 20.45 -10.95
C GLU A 224 -26.06 19.18 -10.09
N TYR A 225 -26.33 19.30 -8.78
CA TYR A 225 -26.34 18.14 -7.89
C TYR A 225 -27.46 17.15 -8.25
N ARG A 226 -28.66 17.64 -8.59
CA ARG A 226 -29.75 16.77 -9.06
C ARG A 226 -29.43 16.07 -10.37
N ILE A 227 -28.80 16.76 -11.32
CA ILE A 227 -28.33 16.18 -12.59
C ILE A 227 -27.33 15.06 -12.31
N TRP A 228 -26.33 15.32 -11.46
CA TRP A 228 -25.35 14.31 -11.05
C TRP A 228 -26.04 13.11 -10.38
N LEU A 229 -26.94 13.37 -9.42
CA LEU A 229 -27.66 12.34 -8.67
C LEU A 229 -28.46 11.42 -9.61
N ALA A 230 -29.20 12.00 -10.55
CA ALA A 230 -29.97 11.25 -11.54
C ALA A 230 -29.07 10.38 -12.42
N ALA A 231 -27.92 10.89 -12.86
CA ALA A 231 -26.96 10.12 -13.65
C ALA A 231 -26.37 8.93 -12.86
N MET A 232 -26.10 9.10 -11.56
CA MET A 232 -25.60 8.01 -10.72
C MET A 232 -26.64 6.92 -10.49
N GLN A 233 -27.91 7.32 -10.26
CA GLN A 233 -29.03 6.40 -10.11
C GLN A 233 -29.26 5.57 -11.39
N GLU A 234 -29.21 6.22 -12.55
CA GLU A 234 -29.33 5.54 -13.84
C GLU A 234 -28.17 4.56 -14.06
N ALA A 235 -26.93 4.98 -13.78
CA ALA A 235 -25.77 4.10 -13.91
C ALA A 235 -25.85 2.86 -13.01
N GLU A 236 -26.32 3.00 -11.76
CA GLU A 236 -26.59 1.87 -10.86
C GLU A 236 -27.64 0.93 -11.45
N ALA A 237 -28.78 1.46 -11.90
CA ALA A 237 -29.86 0.66 -12.49
C ALA A 237 -29.37 -0.14 -13.72
N ARG A 238 -28.59 0.50 -14.60
CA ARG A 238 -28.00 -0.16 -15.78
C ARG A 238 -26.96 -1.19 -15.40
N TYR A 239 -26.12 -0.90 -14.41
CA TYR A 239 -25.13 -1.84 -13.89
C TYR A 239 -25.79 -3.12 -13.37
N LEU A 240 -26.82 -2.98 -12.52
CA LEU A 240 -27.57 -4.11 -11.98
C LEU A 240 -28.28 -4.90 -13.09
N LYS A 241 -28.87 -4.21 -14.07
CA LYS A 241 -29.51 -4.88 -15.22
C LYS A 241 -28.50 -5.68 -16.05
N LEU A 242 -27.31 -5.15 -16.28
CA LEU A 242 -26.25 -5.86 -17.01
C LEU A 242 -25.73 -7.07 -16.23
N LEU A 243 -25.71 -7.04 -14.90
CA LEU A 243 -25.32 -8.19 -14.08
C LEU A 243 -26.25 -9.40 -14.21
N GLU A 244 -27.49 -9.22 -14.66
CA GLU A 244 -28.42 -10.33 -14.92
C GLU A 244 -27.93 -11.25 -16.06
N THR A 245 -27.18 -10.70 -17.02
CA THR A 245 -26.77 -11.42 -18.25
C THR A 245 -25.26 -11.40 -18.50
N SER A 246 -24.51 -10.59 -17.75
CA SER A 246 -23.08 -10.34 -17.98
C SER A 246 -22.24 -10.47 -16.72
N SER A 247 -20.95 -10.77 -16.91
CA SER A 247 -19.98 -10.80 -15.81
C SER A 247 -19.79 -9.40 -15.18
N PRO A 248 -19.39 -9.30 -13.88
CA PRO A 248 -19.12 -8.02 -13.23
C PRO A 248 -18.08 -7.14 -13.96
N GLN A 249 -17.08 -7.77 -14.58
CA GLN A 249 -16.04 -7.07 -15.34
C GLN A 249 -16.56 -6.42 -16.62
N ALA A 250 -17.65 -6.94 -17.21
CA ALA A 250 -18.33 -6.37 -18.36
C ALA A 250 -19.38 -5.36 -17.91
N ALA A 251 -20.20 -5.68 -16.90
CA ALA A 251 -21.23 -4.77 -16.40
C ALA A 251 -20.65 -3.45 -15.89
N ARG A 252 -19.47 -3.46 -15.25
CA ARG A 252 -18.84 -2.25 -14.70
C ARG A 252 -18.48 -1.17 -15.72
N THR A 253 -18.56 -1.45 -17.03
CA THR A 253 -18.24 -0.46 -18.08
C THR A 253 -19.20 0.73 -18.08
N VAL A 254 -20.39 0.58 -17.48
CA VAL A 254 -21.36 1.67 -17.30
C VAL A 254 -21.13 2.49 -16.04
N LEU A 255 -20.23 2.04 -15.14
CA LEU A 255 -19.99 2.75 -13.88
C LEU A 255 -19.18 4.04 -14.13
N PRO A 256 -19.63 5.17 -13.57
CA PRO A 256 -19.01 6.48 -13.79
C PRO A 256 -17.76 6.67 -12.94
N ASN A 257 -16.99 7.72 -13.25
CA ASN A 257 -15.83 8.14 -12.48
C ASN A 257 -16.15 8.47 -11.02
N SER A 258 -17.37 8.87 -10.71
CA SER A 258 -17.84 9.12 -9.34
C SER A 258 -18.02 7.86 -8.49
N CYS A 259 -17.93 6.66 -9.07
CA CYS A 259 -18.00 5.41 -8.31
C CYS A 259 -16.96 5.43 -7.19
N LYS A 260 -17.40 5.11 -5.97
CA LYS A 260 -16.54 5.00 -4.81
C LYS A 260 -15.54 3.86 -5.00
N THR A 261 -14.34 4.05 -4.47
CA THR A 261 -13.30 3.05 -4.33
C THR A 261 -12.56 3.27 -3.03
N GLU A 262 -12.11 2.20 -2.42
CA GLU A 262 -11.07 2.24 -1.39
C GLU A 262 -9.70 1.98 -2.01
N ILE A 263 -8.71 2.77 -1.62
CA ILE A 263 -7.31 2.58 -2.03
C ILE A 263 -6.37 2.84 -0.86
N ILE A 264 -5.49 1.90 -0.57
CA ILE A 264 -4.34 2.12 0.31
C ILE A 264 -3.17 2.57 -0.57
N VAL A 265 -2.60 3.71 -0.22
CA VAL A 265 -1.32 4.20 -0.75
C VAL A 265 -0.27 3.97 0.34
N TYR A 266 0.83 3.32 -0.01
CA TYR A 266 1.90 2.99 0.93
C TYR A 266 3.26 3.37 0.35
N CYS A 267 3.92 4.36 0.96
CA CYS A 267 5.21 4.89 0.51
C CYS A 267 5.97 5.59 1.64
N SER A 268 7.21 6.00 1.37
CA SER A 268 8.06 6.74 2.32
C SER A 268 7.49 8.14 2.61
N LEU A 269 7.89 8.74 3.74
CA LEU A 269 7.56 10.14 4.03
C LEU A 269 8.06 11.09 2.93
N GLU A 270 9.21 10.79 2.31
CA GLU A 270 9.76 11.56 1.19
C GLU A 270 8.80 11.59 0.01
N GLU A 271 8.24 10.43 -0.33
CA GLU A 271 7.23 10.34 -1.39
C GLU A 271 5.92 11.01 -0.97
N TRP A 272 5.49 10.86 0.28
CA TRP A 272 4.32 11.58 0.79
C TRP A 272 4.47 13.09 0.66
N ARG A 273 5.64 13.65 0.98
CA ARG A 273 5.94 15.08 0.80
C ARG A 273 5.82 15.48 -0.67
N HIS A 274 6.32 14.64 -1.59
CA HIS A 274 6.17 14.87 -3.02
C HIS A 274 4.70 14.87 -3.46
N ILE A 275 3.92 13.87 -3.03
CA ILE A 275 2.49 13.74 -3.31
C ILE A 275 1.73 14.98 -2.83
N ILE A 276 1.92 15.35 -1.56
CA ILE A 276 1.25 16.50 -0.94
C ILE A 276 1.53 17.78 -1.72
N ARG A 277 2.80 18.04 -2.06
CA ARG A 277 3.22 19.20 -2.85
C ARG A 277 2.55 19.29 -4.22
N LEU A 278 2.28 18.15 -4.87
CA LEU A 278 1.61 18.12 -6.18
C LEU A 278 0.08 18.15 -6.10
N ARG A 279 -0.51 17.70 -4.99
CA ARG A 279 -1.95 17.43 -4.87
C ARG A 279 -2.72 18.43 -4.02
N THR A 280 -2.04 19.35 -3.33
CA THR A 280 -2.63 20.44 -2.53
C THR A 280 -2.73 21.83 -3.20
N PRO A 281 -1.90 22.21 -4.20
CA PRO A 281 -1.96 23.54 -4.82
C PRO A 281 -3.31 23.88 -5.44
N LYS A 282 -3.62 25.18 -5.60
CA LYS A 282 -4.92 25.66 -6.10
C LYS A 282 -5.36 25.11 -7.46
N ASN A 283 -4.40 24.76 -8.31
CA ASN A 283 -4.62 24.21 -9.65
C ASN A 283 -4.76 22.68 -9.69
N ALA A 284 -4.59 21.97 -8.57
CA ALA A 284 -4.91 20.55 -8.49
C ALA A 284 -6.43 20.32 -8.48
N ASP A 285 -6.87 19.13 -8.88
CA ASP A 285 -8.30 18.77 -8.91
C ASP A 285 -8.94 19.02 -7.54
N PRO A 286 -10.06 19.75 -7.46
CA PRO A 286 -10.71 20.06 -6.17
C PRO A 286 -11.09 18.83 -5.33
N SER A 287 -11.47 17.72 -5.96
CA SER A 287 -11.81 16.47 -5.25
C SER A 287 -10.58 15.81 -4.65
N MET A 288 -9.43 15.93 -5.33
CA MET A 288 -8.14 15.49 -4.76
C MET A 288 -7.72 16.41 -3.61
N ARG A 289 -7.89 17.73 -3.76
CA ARG A 289 -7.50 18.70 -2.73
C ARG A 289 -8.33 18.53 -1.45
N GLU A 290 -9.63 18.25 -1.57
CA GLU A 290 -10.55 18.04 -0.45
C GLU A 290 -10.00 17.02 0.56
N ILE A 291 -9.45 15.90 0.08
CA ILE A 291 -8.85 14.88 0.95
C ILE A 291 -7.38 15.15 1.30
N MET A 292 -6.60 15.68 0.35
CA MET A 292 -5.15 15.77 0.52
C MET A 292 -4.75 16.91 1.48
N LEU A 293 -5.55 17.97 1.59
CA LEU A 293 -5.30 19.03 2.56
C LEU A 293 -5.38 18.51 4.00
N GLY A 294 -6.41 17.74 4.32
CA GLY A 294 -6.55 17.12 5.64
C GLY A 294 -5.43 16.09 5.91
N ALA A 295 -5.07 15.28 4.91
CA ALA A 295 -3.95 14.35 5.06
C ALA A 295 -2.62 15.09 5.29
N ALA A 296 -2.40 16.21 4.61
CA ALA A 296 -1.19 17.03 4.77
C ALA A 296 -1.08 17.64 6.17
N GLU A 297 -2.19 18.15 6.72
CA GLU A 297 -2.24 18.65 8.10
C GLU A 297 -1.90 17.55 9.11
N GLU A 298 -2.50 16.38 8.96
CA GLU A 298 -2.22 15.22 9.81
C GLU A 298 -0.74 14.76 9.71
N PHE A 299 -0.16 14.74 8.50
CA PHE A 299 1.27 14.46 8.31
C PHE A 299 2.17 15.49 9.02
N ALA A 300 1.86 16.78 8.90
CA ALA A 300 2.62 17.86 9.54
C ALA A 300 2.52 17.79 11.08
N GLY A 301 1.36 17.39 11.61
CA GLY A 301 1.17 17.17 13.04
C GLY A 301 1.94 15.97 13.59
N ARG A 302 2.15 14.93 12.77
CA ARG A 302 2.86 13.70 13.15
C ARG A 302 4.37 13.79 13.01
N TYR A 303 4.85 14.44 11.95
CA TYR A 303 6.26 14.48 11.59
C TYR A 303 6.70 15.91 11.31
N ALA A 304 7.50 16.49 12.21
CA ALA A 304 7.98 17.87 12.06
C ALA A 304 8.71 18.09 10.72
N VAL A 305 9.42 17.07 10.22
CA VAL A 305 10.12 17.05 8.93
C VAL A 305 9.20 17.21 7.70
N MET A 306 7.89 17.07 7.88
CA MET A 306 6.88 17.25 6.83
C MET A 306 6.32 18.68 6.77
N GLY A 307 6.61 19.53 7.76
CA GLY A 307 5.99 20.86 7.92
C GLY A 307 6.62 22.01 7.13
N GLY A 308 7.38 21.74 6.06
CA GLY A 308 8.14 22.72 5.27
C GLY A 308 7.73 22.82 3.82
#